data_AF-A0A0W0YFW2-F1
#
_entry.id   AF-A0A0W0YFW2-F1
#
_cell.length_a   1.000
_cell.length_b   1.000
_cell.length_c   1.000
_cell.angle_alpha   90.00
_cell.angle_beta   90.00
_cell.angle_gamma   90.00
#
_symmetry.space_group_name_H-M   'P 1'
#
loop_
_entity.id
_entity.type
_entity.pdbx_description
1 polymer ?
#
loop_
_entity_poly.entity_id
_entity_poly.type
_entity_poly.pdbx_seq_one_letter_code
_entity_poly.pdbx_strand_id
1 'polypeptide(L)'
;MQVTHQSGKLCLGRLFILGNKRFKRDFTNKRVIDFDESDPMTLNYLKYYDLLKHIRPERHFVNVNESLLSLFINGYGFGVLSTELCQPYLDKKELVLLNSGLSYENKLVLAWYTRTGQPSYFSDVIDLIV
;
A
#
# COMPACT_ATOMS: atom_id res chain seq x y z
N MET A 1 21.49 -1.95 21.38
CA MET A 1 21.98 -2.64 20.16
C MET A 1 22.01 -1.58 19.06
N GLN A 2 23.21 -1.18 18.64
CA GLN A 2 23.44 -0.03 17.75
C GLN A 2 23.01 -0.36 16.32
N VAL A 3 22.21 0.52 15.71
CA VAL A 3 21.82 0.43 14.29
C VAL A 3 22.98 1.00 13.47
N THR A 4 23.79 0.12 12.88
CA THR A 4 24.91 0.47 12.00
C THR A 4 24.42 0.77 10.59
N HIS A 5 24.74 1.97 10.11
CA HIS A 5 24.64 2.53 8.75
C HIS A 5 24.02 1.64 7.65
N GLN A 6 22.72 1.80 7.39
CA GLN A 6 22.08 1.25 6.19
C GLN A 6 22.32 2.17 4.98
N SER A 7 22.64 1.58 3.83
CA SER A 7 22.67 2.27 2.53
C SER A 7 21.42 1.89 1.73
N GLY A 8 20.92 2.80 0.88
CA GLY A 8 19.74 2.52 0.07
C GLY A 8 19.59 3.39 -1.17
N LYS A 9 18.81 2.88 -2.14
CA LYS A 9 18.42 3.56 -3.39
C LYS A 9 16.89 3.73 -3.38
N LEU A 10 16.39 4.89 -3.81
CA LEU A 10 14.97 5.25 -3.77
C LEU A 10 14.21 4.71 -4.99
N CYS A 11 13.06 4.11 -4.75
CA CYS A 11 12.07 3.72 -5.75
C CYS A 11 10.71 4.37 -5.42
N LEU A 12 9.87 4.60 -6.42
CA LEU A 12 8.53 5.14 -6.23
C LEU A 12 7.48 4.07 -6.53
N GLY A 13 6.71 3.67 -5.52
CA GLY A 13 5.53 2.85 -5.68
C GLY A 13 4.27 3.71 -5.71
N ARG A 14 3.28 3.35 -6.52
CA ARG A 14 1.96 4.01 -6.52
C ARG A 14 0.94 3.17 -5.79
N LEU A 15 0.29 3.81 -4.83
CA LEU A 15 -0.72 3.22 -3.98
C LEU A 15 -2.09 3.82 -4.28
N PHE A 16 -3.10 2.96 -4.39
CA PHE A 16 -4.49 3.37 -4.59
C PHE A 16 -5.35 2.89 -3.44
N ILE A 17 -6.35 3.71 -3.09
CA ILE A 17 -7.41 3.32 -2.19
C ILE A 17 -8.50 2.56 -2.97
N LEU A 18 -8.88 1.39 -2.48
CA LEU A 18 -9.68 0.40 -3.22
C LEU A 18 -10.88 -0.08 -2.41
N GLY A 19 -11.94 -0.45 -3.11
CA GLY A 19 -13.10 -1.12 -2.53
C GLY A 19 -13.93 -1.87 -3.58
N ASN A 20 -15.08 -2.38 -3.16
CA ASN A 20 -16.03 -3.07 -4.05
C ASN A 20 -16.77 -2.10 -5.02
N LYS A 21 -17.30 -2.58 -6.14
CA LYS A 21 -18.16 -1.77 -7.04
C LYS A 21 -19.38 -1.10 -6.40
N ARG A 22 -19.95 -1.68 -5.35
CA ARG A 22 -21.09 -1.12 -4.58
C ARG A 22 -20.65 0.01 -3.65
N PHE A 23 -19.36 0.33 -3.63
CA PHE A 23 -18.81 1.39 -2.81
C PHE A 23 -19.23 2.74 -3.39
N LYS A 24 -20.33 3.29 -2.85
CA LYS A 24 -20.65 4.71 -3.03
C LYS A 24 -19.45 5.56 -2.57
N ARG A 25 -19.29 6.77 -3.13
CA ARG A 25 -18.21 7.74 -2.81
C ARG A 25 -18.09 8.13 -1.33
N ASP A 26 -18.97 7.61 -0.48
CA ASP A 26 -19.01 7.89 0.94
C ASP A 26 -18.23 6.84 1.73
N PHE A 27 -17.21 7.32 2.47
CA PHE A 27 -16.40 6.53 3.40
C PHE A 27 -17.10 6.38 4.78
N THR A 28 -18.10 7.23 5.05
CA THR A 28 -18.83 7.30 6.31
C THR A 28 -19.57 5.98 6.53
N ASN A 29 -19.19 5.23 7.57
CA ASN A 29 -19.64 3.86 7.93
C ASN A 29 -18.84 2.67 7.42
N LYS A 30 -17.72 2.88 6.74
CA LYS A 30 -16.90 1.76 6.26
C LYS A 30 -15.65 1.60 7.07
N ARG A 31 -15.23 0.34 7.23
CA ARG A 31 -14.06 -0.04 8.00
C ARG A 31 -12.83 0.01 7.09
N VAL A 32 -11.77 0.58 7.62
CA VAL A 32 -10.43 0.41 7.06
C VAL A 32 -9.98 -1.01 7.36
N ILE A 33 -9.43 -1.68 6.36
CA ILE A 33 -8.84 -3.01 6.48
C ILE A 33 -7.40 -2.89 5.96
N ASP A 34 -6.45 -3.11 6.85
CA ASP A 34 -5.01 -3.00 6.59
C ASP A 34 -4.32 -4.37 6.75
N PHE A 35 -3.06 -4.46 6.33
CA PHE A 35 -2.31 -5.71 6.44
C PHE A 35 -1.98 -6.05 7.90
N ASP A 36 -1.50 -5.04 8.64
CA ASP A 36 -1.18 -5.17 10.06
C ASP A 36 -1.34 -3.82 10.80
N GLU A 37 -1.26 -3.86 12.14
CA GLU A 37 -1.49 -2.67 12.98
C GLU A 37 -0.40 -1.61 12.82
N SER A 38 0.83 -2.04 12.57
CA SER A 38 2.00 -1.17 12.39
C SER A 38 2.06 -0.55 10.99
N ASP A 39 1.32 -1.10 10.02
CA ASP A 39 1.18 -0.55 8.68
C ASP A 39 0.46 0.81 8.72
N PRO A 40 1.15 1.91 8.39
CA PRO A 40 0.56 3.24 8.39
C PRO A 40 -0.02 3.62 7.02
N MET A 41 0.06 2.78 6.00
CA MET A 41 -0.10 3.21 4.60
C MET A 41 -1.48 3.75 4.28
N THR A 42 -2.56 3.08 4.70
CA THR A 42 -3.92 3.61 4.49
C THR A 42 -4.13 4.90 5.28
N LEU A 43 -3.63 4.98 6.52
CA LEU A 43 -3.75 6.21 7.32
C LEU A 43 -2.95 7.37 6.71
N ASN A 44 -1.76 7.11 6.16
CA ASN A 44 -0.94 8.09 5.47
C ASN A 44 -1.66 8.62 4.22
N TYR A 45 -2.24 7.73 3.40
CA TYR A 45 -3.06 8.11 2.25
C TYR A 45 -4.23 9.00 2.69
N LEU A 46 -5.00 8.56 3.69
CA LEU A 46 -6.18 9.29 4.15
C LEU A 46 -5.81 10.65 4.75
N LYS A 47 -4.70 10.73 5.48
CA LYS A 47 -4.18 11.99 6.02
C LYS A 47 -3.76 12.94 4.89
N TYR A 48 -3.04 12.42 3.89
CA TYR A 48 -2.56 13.20 2.75
C TYR A 48 -3.69 13.88 1.98
N TYR A 49 -4.84 13.22 1.86
CA TYR A 49 -6.03 13.73 1.17
C TYR A 49 -7.11 14.33 2.09
N ASP A 50 -6.82 14.58 3.37
CA ASP A 50 -7.77 15.11 4.36
C ASP A 50 -9.08 14.29 4.50
N LEU A 51 -8.96 12.96 4.40
CA LEU A 51 -10.07 12.01 4.43
C LEU A 51 -10.27 11.35 5.80
N LEU A 52 -9.35 11.51 6.75
CA LEU A 52 -9.42 10.86 8.07
C LEU A 52 -10.72 11.18 8.84
N LYS A 53 -11.27 12.38 8.65
CA LYS A 53 -12.53 12.82 9.28
C LYS A 53 -13.77 12.06 8.79
N HIS A 54 -13.66 11.31 7.69
CA HIS A 54 -14.78 10.59 7.06
C HIS A 54 -14.77 9.08 7.35
N ILE A 55 -13.84 8.60 8.18
CA ILE A 55 -13.68 7.17 8.46
C ILE A 55 -13.99 6.85 9.92
N ARG A 56 -14.26 5.57 10.19
CA ARG A 56 -14.31 5.07 11.57
C ARG A 56 -12.87 4.87 12.08
N PRO A 57 -12.61 5.12 13.38
CA PRO A 57 -11.28 4.94 13.96
C PRO A 57 -10.86 3.46 14.01
N GLU A 58 -11.83 2.54 14.12
CA GLU A 58 -11.60 1.11 14.17
C GLU A 58 -11.11 0.57 12.83
N ARG A 59 -9.96 -0.10 12.84
CA ARG A 59 -9.38 -0.82 11.71
C ARG A 59 -9.44 -2.32 11.94
N HIS A 60 -9.54 -3.06 10.85
CA HIS A 60 -9.35 -4.51 10.85
C HIS A 60 -8.03 -4.85 10.19
N PHE A 61 -7.43 -5.98 10.57
CA PHE A 61 -6.11 -6.36 10.09
C PHE A 61 -6.12 -7.78 9.54
N VAL A 62 -5.46 -7.98 8.40
CA VAL A 62 -5.30 -9.29 7.78
C VAL A 62 -3.92 -9.43 7.15
N ASN A 63 -3.16 -10.42 7.61
CA ASN A 63 -1.76 -10.63 7.25
C ASN A 63 -1.54 -11.39 5.93
N VAL A 64 -2.52 -11.42 5.04
CA VAL A 64 -2.45 -12.11 3.74
C VAL A 64 -3.15 -11.25 2.69
N ASN A 65 -2.43 -10.94 1.60
CA ASN A 65 -2.90 -10.06 0.53
C ASN A 65 -4.17 -10.58 -0.14
N GLU A 66 -4.26 -11.89 -0.38
CA GLU A 66 -5.42 -12.55 -0.97
C GLU A 66 -6.67 -12.38 -0.10
N SER A 67 -6.51 -12.46 1.22
CA SER A 67 -7.61 -12.25 2.16
C SER A 67 -8.04 -10.78 2.21
N LEU A 68 -7.09 -9.85 2.16
CA LEU A 68 -7.36 -8.41 2.10
C LEU A 68 -8.11 -8.03 0.80
N LEU A 69 -7.65 -8.54 -0.35
CA LEU A 69 -8.35 -8.42 -1.63
C LEU A 69 -9.76 -9.01 -1.57
N SER A 70 -9.91 -10.21 -1.01
CA SER A 70 -11.22 -10.85 -0.85
C SER A 70 -12.17 -9.98 -0.02
N LEU A 71 -11.70 -9.40 1.08
CA LEU A 71 -12.52 -8.51 1.91
C LEU A 71 -12.94 -7.23 1.17
N PHE A 72 -12.03 -6.66 0.37
CA PHE A 72 -12.35 -5.48 -0.46
C PHE A 72 -13.37 -5.83 -1.54
N ILE A 73 -13.16 -6.93 -2.26
CA ILE A 73 -14.04 -7.42 -3.33
C ILE A 73 -15.42 -7.77 -2.76
N ASN A 74 -15.51 -8.33 -1.57
CA ASN A 74 -16.79 -8.64 -0.94
C ASN A 74 -17.44 -7.43 -0.22
N GLY A 75 -16.76 -6.28 -0.19
CA GLY A 75 -17.31 -5.02 0.33
C GLY A 75 -17.31 -4.90 1.85
N TYR A 76 -16.51 -5.69 2.56
CA TYR A 76 -16.38 -5.63 4.02
C TYR A 76 -15.63 -4.37 4.50
N GLY A 77 -14.87 -3.73 3.61
CA GLY A 77 -14.13 -2.51 3.91
C GLY A 77 -13.36 -2.01 2.70
N PHE A 78 -12.38 -1.15 2.99
CA PHE A 78 -11.47 -0.57 2.01
C PHE A 78 -10.09 -0.41 2.63
N GLY A 79 -9.11 -0.19 1.77
CA GLY A 79 -7.75 0.10 2.19
C GLY A 79 -6.90 0.45 0.99
N VAL A 80 -5.61 0.53 1.20
CA VAL A 80 -4.65 0.89 0.17
C VAL A 80 -3.88 -0.34 -0.30
N LEU A 81 -3.72 -0.48 -1.61
CA LEU A 81 -2.81 -1.46 -2.21
C LEU A 81 -1.95 -0.84 -3.29
N SER A 82 -0.84 -1.52 -3.59
CA SER A 82 -0.01 -1.16 -4.73
C SER A 82 -0.69 -1.46 -6.06
N THR A 83 -0.32 -0.68 -7.06
CA THR A 83 -0.87 -0.78 -8.41
C THR A 83 -0.70 -2.19 -8.96
N GLU A 84 0.48 -2.77 -8.76
CA GLU A 84 0.85 -4.10 -9.25
C GLU A 84 -0.06 -5.20 -8.66
N LEU A 85 -0.42 -5.07 -7.38
CA LEU A 85 -1.27 -6.04 -6.70
C LEU A 85 -2.74 -5.92 -7.12
N CYS A 86 -3.23 -4.69 -7.33
CA CYS A 86 -4.65 -4.49 -7.61
C CYS A 86 -5.02 -4.49 -9.10
N GLN A 87 -4.07 -4.25 -10.02
CA GLN A 87 -4.36 -4.09 -11.45
C GLN A 87 -5.19 -5.25 -12.04
N PRO A 88 -4.86 -6.53 -11.79
CA PRO A 88 -5.64 -7.64 -12.36
C PRO A 88 -7.12 -7.63 -11.95
N TYR A 89 -7.41 -7.13 -10.75
CA TYR A 89 -8.76 -7.05 -10.20
C TYR A 89 -9.49 -5.79 -10.66
N LEU A 90 -8.76 -4.70 -10.92
CA LEU A 90 -9.32 -3.51 -11.56
C LEU A 90 -9.72 -3.78 -13.00
N ASP A 91 -8.90 -4.52 -13.77
CA ASP A 91 -9.17 -4.88 -15.16
C ASP A 91 -10.44 -5.75 -15.29
N LYS A 92 -10.60 -6.71 -14.37
CA LYS A 92 -11.82 -7.53 -14.23
C LYS A 92 -12.99 -6.77 -13.62
N LYS A 93 -12.76 -5.53 -13.18
CA LYS A 93 -13.70 -4.68 -12.46
C LYS A 93 -14.18 -5.33 -11.14
N GLU A 94 -13.44 -6.25 -10.55
CA GLU A 94 -13.79 -6.84 -9.24
C GLU A 94 -13.55 -5.83 -8.11
N LEU A 95 -12.55 -4.97 -8.30
CA LEU A 95 -12.28 -3.79 -7.49
C LEU A 95 -12.62 -2.51 -8.24
N VAL A 96 -12.80 -1.43 -7.48
CA VAL A 96 -12.87 -0.06 -8.00
C VAL A 96 -11.91 0.84 -7.25
N LEU A 97 -11.35 1.80 -7.97
CA LEU A 97 -10.60 2.91 -7.40
C LEU A 97 -11.56 3.83 -6.65
N LEU A 98 -11.22 4.17 -5.41
CA LEU A 98 -11.90 5.21 -4.64
C LEU A 98 -11.16 6.54 -4.78
N ASN A 99 -11.70 7.62 -4.19
CA ASN A 99 -11.10 8.95 -4.21
C ASN A 99 -10.69 9.44 -5.63
N SER A 100 -11.58 9.22 -6.61
CA SER A 100 -11.37 9.57 -8.02
C SER A 100 -10.12 8.96 -8.66
N GLY A 101 -9.59 7.87 -8.10
CA GLY A 101 -8.35 7.24 -8.60
C GLY A 101 -7.10 8.06 -8.32
N LEU A 102 -7.10 8.91 -7.29
CA LEU A 102 -5.89 9.60 -6.85
C LEU A 102 -4.90 8.58 -6.26
N SER A 103 -3.65 8.62 -6.70
CA SER A 103 -2.58 7.78 -6.18
C SER A 103 -1.82 8.46 -5.04
N TYR A 104 -1.31 7.69 -4.09
CA TYR A 104 -0.31 8.15 -3.13
C TYR A 104 1.04 7.55 -3.50
N GLU A 105 2.07 8.40 -3.60
CA GLU A 105 3.42 7.93 -3.87
C GLU A 105 4.07 7.43 -2.59
N ASN A 106 4.35 6.13 -2.56
CA ASN A 106 5.13 5.52 -1.50
C ASN A 106 6.61 5.50 -1.89
N LYS A 107 7.43 6.12 -1.05
CA LYS A 107 8.89 6.08 -1.18
C LYS A 107 9.37 4.72 -0.70
N LEU A 108 9.61 3.83 -1.65
CA LEU A 108 10.24 2.54 -1.39
C LEU A 108 11.75 2.72 -1.39
N VAL A 109 12.43 2.00 -0.52
CA VAL A 109 13.89 1.99 -0.50
C VAL A 109 14.37 0.55 -0.57
N LEU A 110 15.33 0.30 -1.45
CA LEU A 110 16.08 -0.93 -1.37
C LEU A 110 17.07 -0.76 -0.20
N ALA A 111 17.01 -1.66 0.78
CA ALA A 111 17.84 -1.59 1.98
C ALA A 111 18.79 -2.78 2.04
N TRP A 112 20.05 -2.52 2.32
CA TRP A 112 21.06 -3.56 2.52
C TRP A 112 22.07 -3.17 3.59
N TYR A 113 22.72 -4.19 4.17
CA TYR A 113 23.82 -3.99 5.10
C TYR A 113 25.01 -3.35 4.40
N THR A 114 25.68 -2.43 5.09
CA THR A 114 26.96 -1.89 4.64
C THR A 114 27.95 -3.04 4.43
N ARG A 115 28.70 -2.99 3.33
CA ARG A 115 29.74 -3.97 3.00
C ARG A 115 31.07 -3.27 2.85
N THR A 116 32.15 -3.93 3.26
CA THR A 116 33.52 -3.42 3.14
C THR A 116 33.95 -3.21 1.69
N GLY A 117 33.34 -3.94 0.75
CA GLY A 117 33.40 -3.70 -0.69
C GLY A 117 32.11 -4.20 -1.35
N GLN A 118 31.65 -3.49 -2.38
CA GLN A 118 30.45 -3.87 -3.15
C GLN A 118 30.85 -4.78 -4.31
N PRO A 119 30.46 -6.07 -4.31
CA PRO A 119 30.72 -6.95 -5.46
C PRO A 119 30.01 -6.42 -6.71
N SER A 120 30.60 -6.59 -7.89
CA SER A 120 30.02 -6.10 -9.16
C SER A 120 28.60 -6.62 -9.40
N TYR A 121 28.39 -7.93 -9.18
CA TYR A 121 27.07 -8.55 -9.33
C TYR A 121 26.00 -7.90 -8.44
N PHE A 122 26.38 -7.34 -7.29
CA PHE A 122 25.44 -6.70 -6.38
C PHE A 122 24.99 -5.34 -6.93
N SER A 123 25.91 -4.58 -7.52
CA SER A 123 25.57 -3.38 -8.28
C SER A 123 24.63 -3.71 -9.44
N ASP A 124 24.97 -4.75 -10.21
CA ASP A 124 24.17 -5.19 -11.36
C ASP A 124 22.73 -5.53 -10.93
N VAL A 125 22.55 -6.22 -9.79
CA VAL A 125 21.22 -6.52 -9.24
C VAL A 125 20.48 -5.26 -8.79
N ILE A 126 21.15 -4.31 -8.13
CA ILE A 126 20.52 -3.05 -7.72
C ILE A 126 20.04 -2.26 -8.93
N ASP A 127 20.86 -2.18 -9.98
CA ASP A 127 20.54 -1.43 -11.20
C ASP A 127 19.48 -2.12 -12.07
N LEU A 128 19.26 -3.43 -11.91
CA LEU A 128 18.13 -4.12 -12.51
C LEU A 128 16.79 -3.84 -11.81
N ILE A 129 16.81 -3.46 -10.53
CA ILE A 129 15.59 -3.23 -9.73
C ILE A 129 15.14 -1.76 -9.79
N VAL A 130 16.09 -0.82 -9.95
CA VAL A 130 15.86 0.63 -9.88
C VAL A 130 16.17 1.32 -11.19
#